data_AF-A0A8T0E5X9-F1
#
_entry.id   AF-A0A8T0E5X9-F1
#
_cell.length_a   1.000
_cell.length_b   1.000
_cell.length_c   1.000
_cell.angle_alpha   90.00
_cell.angle_beta   90.00
_cell.angle_gamma   90.00
#
_symmetry.space_group_name_H-M   'P 1'
#
loop_
_entity.id
_entity.type
_entity.pdbx_description
1 polymer ?
#
loop_
_entity_poly.entity_id
_entity_poly.type
_entity_poly.pdbx_seq_one_letter_code
_entity_poly.pdbx_strand_id
1 'polypeptide(L)'
;MFATMWRFYILSLFCLVGWSNSQSCPAQYKRFTPRHTFCIRRNPRCDIKRSGVSQKEIEDFENIREKGGVPWEMNTGQLVVWDEQLAAVAQKWAENCDFNHDCGECRTVENFAVGQNLVIQGSTCQGHGCKEDKLTQPNWQKAIKRLYEEVLGYQKDWLWSFEEHDGPQTGHFTQVIWSRSWRIVCGYTSFKECHIVLPFLFYFCFKFVSLFVIWSRSWRIVIWSRSWRIGCGYTSFKEGGKYKRFYVCNYGPGGNVAEQPVYKNGQPCSACPINSCCGSSCGGGLSYPGLCKILDPNTAPKYRKPSNLFFCGASSNDEDCQASVTGANKWKKVKSVGGNYDSIVLKGGESSTVTFNKAIIPTKNSFCLLIKFQKGPVDASRGDQSSFTANFKMDYSFASPMQIRSRTLSFTDIKIHLRWGVKTKIAFTFSVPRGAGRHVLDIREISAYDGPCDSLSI
;
A
#
# COMPACT_ATOMS: atom_id res chain seq x y z
N MET A 1 73.08 -0.79 -11.36
CA MET A 1 72.26 -1.04 -12.55
C MET A 1 71.94 -2.53 -12.59
N PHE A 2 70.73 -2.90 -12.15
CA PHE A 2 69.68 -3.53 -12.99
C PHE A 2 70.13 -4.88 -13.59
N ALA A 3 69.75 -6.01 -12.99
CA ALA A 3 68.43 -6.67 -13.02
C ALA A 3 68.41 -7.77 -14.08
N THR A 4 68.09 -9.01 -13.69
CA THR A 4 67.15 -9.88 -14.42
C THR A 4 66.92 -11.22 -13.70
N MET A 5 65.64 -11.55 -13.58
CA MET A 5 65.06 -12.91 -13.59
C MET A 5 65.19 -13.78 -12.33
N TRP A 6 64.24 -13.60 -11.41
CA TRP A 6 63.59 -14.72 -10.71
C TRP A 6 62.07 -14.54 -10.83
N ARG A 7 61.39 -15.41 -11.57
CA ARG A 7 59.93 -15.58 -11.53
C ARG A 7 59.64 -16.99 -11.01
N PHE A 8 59.20 -17.04 -9.76
CA PHE A 8 58.61 -18.21 -9.13
C PHE A 8 57.25 -18.51 -9.76
N TYR A 9 57.04 -19.78 -10.12
CA TYR A 9 55.72 -20.34 -10.36
C TYR A 9 55.00 -20.51 -9.01
N ILE A 10 54.07 -19.62 -8.69
CA ILE A 10 52.99 -19.90 -7.74
C ILE A 10 51.70 -19.92 -8.57
N LEU A 11 51.24 -21.12 -8.90
CA LEU A 11 49.89 -21.37 -9.38
C LEU A 11 48.93 -21.07 -8.22
N SER A 12 48.44 -19.84 -8.17
CA SER A 12 47.36 -19.44 -7.28
C SER A 12 46.06 -20.09 -7.75
N LEU A 13 45.65 -21.11 -7.00
CA LEU A 13 44.32 -21.68 -7.00
C LEU A 13 43.32 -20.63 -6.47
N PHE A 14 42.97 -19.64 -7.31
CA PHE A 14 41.95 -18.64 -7.00
C PHE A 14 41.01 -18.51 -8.20
N CYS A 15 40.07 -19.44 -8.30
CA CYS A 15 38.79 -19.20 -8.95
C CYS A 15 37.79 -20.24 -8.46
N LEU A 16 36.55 -19.79 -8.23
CA LEU A 16 35.38 -20.55 -7.78
C LEU A 16 35.08 -20.56 -6.28
N VAL A 17 35.22 -19.41 -5.61
CA VAL A 17 34.12 -18.99 -4.71
C VAL A 17 33.16 -18.20 -5.59
N GLY A 18 32.32 -18.93 -6.33
CA GLY A 18 31.16 -18.32 -6.96
C GLY A 18 30.29 -17.75 -5.84
N TRP A 19 30.16 -16.42 -5.79
CA TRP A 19 29.17 -15.75 -4.96
C TRP A 19 27.78 -16.27 -5.33
N SER A 20 27.29 -17.25 -4.59
CA SER A 20 25.88 -17.58 -4.53
C SER A 20 25.14 -16.51 -3.75
N ASN A 21 25.01 -15.30 -4.29
CA ASN A 21 24.07 -14.31 -3.77
C ASN A 21 22.64 -14.69 -4.22
N SER A 22 22.18 -15.86 -3.78
CA SER A 22 20.75 -16.14 -3.65
C SER A 22 20.29 -15.35 -2.42
N GLN A 23 19.95 -14.08 -2.60
CA GLN A 23 19.39 -13.27 -1.52
C GLN A 23 18.10 -13.95 -1.05
N SER A 24 18.14 -14.62 0.10
CA SER A 24 17.00 -15.33 0.66
C SER A 24 15.88 -14.33 0.95
N CYS A 25 14.65 -14.63 0.52
CA CYS A 25 13.47 -13.80 0.76
C CYS A 25 13.39 -13.36 2.25
N PRO A 26 13.41 -12.05 2.54
CA PRO A 26 13.35 -11.53 3.90
C PRO A 26 12.11 -12.02 4.67
N ALA A 27 12.29 -12.30 5.96
CA ALA A 27 11.23 -12.85 6.80
C ALA A 27 9.97 -11.95 6.87
N GLN A 28 10.14 -10.63 6.76
CA GLN A 28 9.04 -9.67 6.76
C GLN A 28 8.05 -9.86 5.60
N TYR A 29 8.53 -10.35 4.45
CA TYR A 29 7.68 -10.61 3.27
C TYR A 29 7.06 -12.01 3.31
N LYS A 30 7.78 -13.00 3.86
CA LYS A 30 7.28 -14.38 4.08
C LYS A 30 6.06 -14.44 5.00
N ARG A 31 5.90 -13.42 5.86
CA ARG A 31 4.74 -13.27 6.74
C ARG A 31 3.42 -13.13 5.97
N PHE A 32 3.45 -12.52 4.79
CA PHE A 32 2.22 -12.29 4.00
C PHE A 32 1.92 -13.49 3.12
N THR A 33 2.89 -13.92 2.32
CA THR A 33 2.77 -15.10 1.45
C THR A 33 4.15 -15.62 1.05
N PRO A 34 4.34 -16.95 0.88
CA PRO A 34 5.58 -17.49 0.32
C PRO A 34 5.87 -17.02 -1.10
N ARG A 35 4.83 -16.57 -1.83
CA ARG A 35 4.91 -16.05 -3.20
C ARG A 35 4.97 -14.53 -3.25
N HIS A 36 5.40 -13.88 -2.17
CA HIS A 36 5.47 -12.43 -2.13
C HIS A 36 6.31 -11.89 -3.29
N THR A 37 5.89 -10.79 -3.90
CA THR A 37 6.51 -10.19 -5.09
C THR A 37 7.99 -9.92 -4.88
N PHE A 38 8.39 -9.46 -3.70
CA PHE A 38 9.82 -9.30 -3.36
C PHE A 38 10.63 -10.61 -3.41
N CYS A 39 9.96 -11.74 -3.24
CA CYS A 39 10.54 -13.07 -3.05
C CYS A 39 10.53 -13.94 -4.30
N ILE A 40 9.82 -13.53 -5.36
CA ILE A 40 9.86 -14.24 -6.63
C ILE A 40 11.19 -14.01 -7.34
N ARG A 41 11.64 -15.03 -8.09
CA ARG A 41 12.78 -14.90 -8.98
C ARG A 41 12.37 -14.07 -10.19
N ARG A 42 13.31 -13.27 -10.72
CA ARG A 42 13.11 -12.54 -11.96
C ARG A 42 12.79 -13.54 -13.08
N ASN A 43 11.80 -13.22 -13.90
CA ASN A 43 11.47 -13.99 -15.09
C ASN A 43 12.68 -14.02 -16.04
N PRO A 44 13.29 -15.19 -16.33
CA PRO A 44 14.46 -15.26 -17.20
C PRO A 44 14.11 -14.94 -18.66
N ARG A 45 12.83 -15.02 -19.04
CA ARG A 45 12.33 -14.58 -20.35
C ARG A 45 12.21 -13.05 -20.43
N CYS A 46 12.60 -12.34 -19.38
CA CYS A 46 12.56 -10.89 -19.34
C CYS A 46 13.91 -10.25 -19.70
N ASP A 47 14.15 -9.97 -20.99
CA ASP A 47 15.29 -9.18 -21.49
C ASP A 47 15.05 -7.68 -21.28
N ILE A 48 15.45 -7.24 -20.11
CA ILE A 48 15.36 -5.87 -19.60
C ILE A 48 16.40 -4.98 -20.28
N LYS A 49 16.00 -3.87 -20.92
CA LYS A 49 16.93 -2.95 -21.61
C LYS A 49 17.45 -1.78 -20.78
N ARG A 50 16.67 -1.32 -19.81
CA ARG A 50 17.06 -0.36 -18.77
C ARG A 50 16.25 -0.78 -17.54
N SER A 51 16.68 -0.57 -16.28
CA SER A 51 15.89 -0.76 -15.04
C SER A 51 16.07 0.39 -14.03
N GLY A 52 15.16 0.56 -13.06
CA GLY A 52 15.24 1.57 -12.00
C GLY A 52 14.79 2.99 -12.37
N VAL A 53 14.21 3.71 -11.41
CA VAL A 53 13.83 5.13 -11.58
C VAL A 53 14.85 6.05 -10.93
N SER A 54 15.26 7.05 -11.69
CA SER A 54 16.18 8.09 -11.22
C SER A 54 15.46 9.15 -10.41
N GLN A 55 16.17 9.81 -9.50
CA GLN A 55 15.63 10.89 -8.65
C GLN A 55 14.89 11.98 -9.46
N LYS A 56 15.42 12.36 -10.62
CA LYS A 56 14.76 13.34 -11.50
C LYS A 56 13.39 12.87 -12.01
N GLU A 57 13.28 11.59 -12.35
CA GLU A 57 12.02 11.02 -12.83
C GLU A 57 10.97 10.90 -11.70
N ILE A 58 11.42 10.79 -10.44
CA ILE A 58 10.58 10.88 -9.25
C ILE A 58 10.00 12.28 -9.14
N GLU A 59 10.87 13.29 -9.18
CA GLU A 59 10.49 14.71 -9.10
C GLU A 59 9.55 15.10 -10.25
N ASP A 60 9.80 14.61 -11.46
CA ASP A 60 8.93 14.84 -12.61
C ASP A 60 7.54 14.21 -12.40
N PHE A 61 7.48 12.98 -11.87
CA PHE A 61 6.20 12.32 -11.56
C PHE A 61 5.45 13.05 -10.45
N GLU A 62 6.12 13.41 -9.36
CA GLU A 62 5.59 14.23 -8.26
C GLU A 62 4.99 15.53 -8.82
N ASN A 63 5.76 16.26 -9.62
CA ASN A 63 5.34 17.54 -10.20
C ASN A 63 4.14 17.41 -11.16
N ILE A 64 4.13 16.41 -12.05
CA ILE A 64 3.01 16.16 -12.97
C ILE A 64 1.73 15.86 -12.18
N ARG A 65 1.87 15.11 -11.08
CA ARG A 65 0.76 14.67 -10.25
C ARG A 65 0.31 15.72 -9.22
N GLU A 66 1.17 16.62 -8.79
CA GLU A 66 0.79 17.71 -7.88
C GLU A 66 0.15 18.88 -8.64
N LYS A 67 0.56 19.04 -9.90
CA LYS A 67 -0.22 19.74 -10.92
C LYS A 67 -1.39 18.89 -11.44
N GLY A 68 -1.64 17.70 -10.82
CA GLY A 68 -2.56 16.54 -11.00
C GLY A 68 -3.87 16.60 -10.15
N GLY A 69 -5.10 16.30 -10.64
CA GLY A 69 -6.38 16.21 -9.93
C GLY A 69 -7.72 16.73 -10.55
N VAL A 70 -8.70 17.15 -9.74
CA VAL A 70 -10.11 16.78 -9.96
C VAL A 70 -11.08 17.95 -10.19
N PRO A 71 -12.25 17.72 -10.83
CA PRO A 71 -13.23 18.77 -11.07
C PRO A 71 -14.05 19.20 -9.84
N TRP A 72 -13.94 18.51 -8.69
CA TRP A 72 -14.82 18.72 -7.53
C TRP A 72 -14.03 19.00 -6.24
N GLU A 73 -14.59 19.80 -5.32
CA GLU A 73 -13.92 20.22 -4.09
C GLU A 73 -13.59 19.03 -3.15
N MET A 74 -12.40 19.07 -2.55
CA MET A 74 -11.90 18.01 -1.68
C MET A 74 -11.42 18.62 -0.37
N ASN A 75 -12.01 18.22 0.76
CA ASN A 75 -11.63 18.78 2.06
C ASN A 75 -10.29 18.27 2.59
N THR A 76 -9.75 17.23 1.94
CA THR A 76 -8.65 16.44 2.41
C THR A 76 -7.53 16.30 1.38
N GLY A 77 -7.19 17.28 0.55
CA GLY A 77 -5.96 17.23 -0.26
C GLY A 77 -4.72 16.72 0.51
N GLN A 78 -3.79 15.87 0.01
CA GLN A 78 -2.44 15.78 0.63
C GLN A 78 -1.32 16.07 -0.38
N LEU A 79 -0.04 15.99 -0.01
CA LEU A 79 1.15 16.07 -0.88
C LEU A 79 2.05 14.86 -0.72
N VAL A 80 2.68 14.38 -1.80
CA VAL A 80 3.32 13.06 -1.85
C VAL A 80 4.82 13.05 -1.54
N VAL A 81 5.34 11.98 -0.93
CA VAL A 81 6.71 11.82 -0.42
C VAL A 81 7.30 10.42 -0.64
N TRP A 82 8.32 10.21 -1.42
CA TRP A 82 8.78 8.84 -1.70
C TRP A 82 8.86 7.72 -0.58
N ASP A 83 8.50 6.45 -0.85
CA ASP A 83 8.71 5.24 -0.02
C ASP A 83 9.46 4.10 -0.76
N GLU A 84 10.65 3.79 -0.25
CA GLU A 84 11.58 2.83 -0.85
C GLU A 84 11.12 1.37 -0.76
N GLN A 85 10.41 0.97 0.31
CA GLN A 85 10.00 -0.43 0.48
C GLN A 85 8.90 -0.81 -0.50
N LEU A 86 7.90 0.07 -0.67
CA LEU A 86 6.91 -0.10 -1.71
C LEU A 86 7.57 -0.09 -3.10
N ALA A 87 8.57 0.78 -3.32
CA ALA A 87 9.22 0.98 -4.61
C ALA A 87 9.96 -0.27 -5.04
N ALA A 88 10.64 -0.91 -4.10
CA ALA A 88 11.35 -2.15 -4.36
C ALA A 88 10.39 -3.29 -4.72
N VAL A 89 9.21 -3.37 -4.09
CA VAL A 89 8.18 -4.36 -4.45
C VAL A 89 7.59 -4.08 -5.83
N ALA A 90 7.23 -2.83 -6.11
CA ALA A 90 6.69 -2.43 -7.42
C ALA A 90 7.72 -2.65 -8.55
N GLN A 91 9.00 -2.31 -8.32
CA GLN A 91 10.09 -2.59 -9.24
C GLN A 91 10.23 -4.10 -9.49
N LYS A 92 10.18 -4.91 -8.44
CA LYS A 92 10.31 -6.36 -8.57
C LYS A 92 9.16 -6.97 -9.37
N TRP A 93 7.92 -6.52 -9.14
CA TRP A 93 6.79 -6.96 -9.94
C TRP A 93 6.95 -6.56 -11.38
N ALA A 94 7.33 -5.29 -11.57
CA ALA A 94 7.59 -4.80 -12.88
C ALA A 94 8.58 -5.75 -13.55
N GLU A 95 9.79 -5.99 -12.99
CA GLU A 95 10.88 -6.87 -13.50
C GLU A 95 10.45 -8.29 -13.89
N ASN A 96 9.25 -8.72 -13.51
CA ASN A 96 8.65 -9.98 -13.91
C ASN A 96 8.00 -9.94 -15.30
N CYS A 97 7.79 -8.75 -15.85
CA CYS A 97 7.41 -8.59 -17.24
C CYS A 97 5.99 -9.13 -17.54
N ASP A 98 5.09 -8.98 -16.57
CA ASP A 98 3.74 -9.51 -16.62
C ASP A 98 2.74 -8.35 -16.52
N PHE A 99 1.95 -8.12 -17.57
CA PHE A 99 0.91 -7.08 -17.59
C PHE A 99 -0.38 -7.59 -16.94
N ASN A 100 -0.23 -8.10 -15.72
CA ASN A 100 -1.30 -8.50 -14.82
C ASN A 100 -0.99 -7.97 -13.43
N HIS A 101 -2.02 -7.79 -12.61
CA HIS A 101 -1.81 -7.48 -11.21
C HIS A 101 -1.18 -8.66 -10.50
N ASP A 102 -0.19 -8.40 -9.64
CA ASP A 102 0.18 -9.39 -8.62
C ASP A 102 -0.95 -9.57 -7.59
N CYS A 103 -0.86 -10.63 -6.80
CA CYS A 103 -1.87 -10.84 -5.76
C CYS A 103 -1.76 -9.76 -4.66
N GLY A 104 -2.87 -9.37 -4.03
CA GLY A 104 -2.85 -8.31 -3.00
C GLY A 104 -1.90 -8.62 -1.84
N GLU A 105 -1.85 -9.88 -1.41
CA GLU A 105 -0.91 -10.37 -0.39
C GLU A 105 0.55 -10.31 -0.87
N CYS A 106 0.76 -10.48 -2.18
CA CYS A 106 2.07 -10.52 -2.81
C CYS A 106 2.75 -9.15 -2.83
N ARG A 107 1.97 -8.06 -2.84
CA ARG A 107 2.47 -6.67 -2.83
C ARG A 107 2.36 -5.97 -1.47
N THR A 108 1.88 -6.67 -0.44
CA THR A 108 1.65 -6.08 0.89
C THR A 108 2.97 -5.71 1.56
N VAL A 109 3.06 -4.50 2.09
CA VAL A 109 4.20 -4.04 2.89
C VAL A 109 3.74 -3.36 4.16
N GLU A 110 4.57 -3.42 5.21
CA GLU A 110 4.32 -2.76 6.50
C GLU A 110 2.87 -2.92 7.04
N ASN A 111 2.23 -4.07 6.77
CA ASN A 111 0.94 -4.47 7.34
C ASN A 111 -0.29 -3.66 6.86
N PHE A 112 -0.20 -2.98 5.72
CA PHE A 112 -1.38 -2.39 5.06
C PHE A 112 -1.58 -3.00 3.68
N ALA A 113 -2.85 -3.12 3.27
CA ALA A 113 -3.19 -3.49 1.90
C ALA A 113 -2.56 -2.48 0.93
N VAL A 114 -2.09 -2.97 -0.22
CA VAL A 114 -1.47 -2.13 -1.26
C VAL A 114 -2.35 -2.18 -2.50
N GLY A 115 -2.81 -1.03 -2.99
CA GLY A 115 -3.51 -0.87 -4.26
C GLY A 115 -2.51 -0.92 -5.43
N GLN A 116 -2.95 -1.16 -6.66
CA GLN A 116 -2.04 -1.18 -7.80
C GLN A 116 -2.66 -0.63 -9.08
N ASN A 117 -1.93 0.22 -9.82
CA ASN A 117 -2.25 0.65 -11.18
C ASN A 117 -1.20 0.14 -12.16
N LEU A 118 -1.61 -0.32 -13.32
CA LEU A 118 -0.73 -0.79 -14.38
C LEU A 118 -0.95 0.01 -15.67
N VAL A 119 0.12 0.41 -16.35
CA VAL A 119 0.04 1.11 -17.65
C VAL A 119 0.99 0.43 -18.61
N ILE A 120 0.61 0.18 -19.85
CA ILE A 120 1.58 -0.27 -20.87
C ILE A 120 1.55 0.63 -22.10
N GLN A 121 2.71 1.09 -22.57
CA GLN A 121 2.85 1.89 -23.78
C GLN A 121 3.72 1.14 -24.79
N GLY A 122 3.24 1.00 -26.03
CA GLY A 122 4.03 0.49 -27.15
C GLY A 122 4.63 1.62 -27.99
N SER A 123 5.70 1.35 -28.72
CA SER A 123 6.39 2.25 -29.65
C SER A 123 7.10 1.44 -30.72
N THR A 124 7.05 1.86 -31.99
CA THR A 124 7.76 1.20 -33.10
C THR A 124 8.98 2.01 -33.51
N CYS A 125 10.07 1.34 -33.84
CA CYS A 125 11.28 1.95 -34.41
C CYS A 125 11.29 1.69 -35.92
N GLN A 126 11.16 2.73 -36.75
CA GLN A 126 11.27 2.64 -38.22
C GLN A 126 12.07 3.84 -38.76
N GLY A 127 13.08 3.58 -39.61
CA GLY A 127 13.87 4.60 -40.32
C GLY A 127 15.29 4.89 -39.77
N HIS A 128 16.11 5.59 -40.56
CA HIS A 128 17.55 5.87 -40.34
C HIS A 128 17.89 6.80 -39.14
N GLY A 129 16.88 7.39 -38.48
CA GLY A 129 17.06 8.29 -37.33
C GLY A 129 16.66 7.69 -35.98
N CYS A 130 16.32 6.40 -35.93
CA CYS A 130 15.84 5.77 -34.72
C CYS A 130 17.01 5.49 -33.75
N LYS A 131 16.95 6.10 -32.56
CA LYS A 131 17.88 5.80 -31.48
C LYS A 131 17.17 4.99 -30.40
N GLU A 132 17.66 3.78 -30.15
CA GLU A 132 17.05 2.80 -29.24
C GLU A 132 17.00 3.32 -27.78
N ASP A 133 18.00 4.12 -27.39
CA ASP A 133 18.09 4.83 -26.11
C ASP A 133 16.88 5.73 -25.80
N LYS A 134 16.29 6.37 -26.82
CA LYS A 134 15.08 7.21 -26.70
C LYS A 134 13.81 6.38 -26.58
N LEU A 135 13.80 5.16 -27.13
CA LEU A 135 12.65 4.27 -27.06
C LEU A 135 12.53 3.61 -25.70
N THR A 136 13.64 3.47 -24.98
CA THR A 136 13.63 2.95 -23.62
C THR A 136 13.18 3.96 -22.58
N GLN A 137 13.38 5.27 -22.77
CA GLN A 137 13.02 6.28 -21.75
C GLN A 137 11.52 6.30 -21.40
N PRO A 138 11.16 6.57 -20.13
CA PRO A 138 9.78 6.59 -19.70
C PRO A 138 9.09 7.86 -20.20
N ASN A 139 7.78 7.75 -20.36
CA ASN A 139 6.92 8.89 -20.62
C ASN A 139 5.85 8.94 -19.51
N TRP A 140 6.28 9.48 -18.36
CA TRP A 140 5.45 9.63 -17.16
C TRP A 140 4.24 10.51 -17.42
N GLN A 141 4.39 11.59 -18.18
CA GLN A 141 3.27 12.47 -18.54
C GLN A 141 2.15 11.70 -19.24
N LYS A 142 2.49 10.89 -20.26
CA LYS A 142 1.51 10.05 -20.97
C LYS A 142 0.96 8.92 -20.10
N ALA A 143 1.77 8.35 -19.20
CA ALA A 143 1.33 7.27 -18.33
C ALA A 143 0.32 7.77 -17.30
N ILE A 144 0.64 8.85 -16.60
CA ILE A 144 -0.23 9.51 -15.63
C ILE A 144 -1.51 10.00 -16.31
N LYS A 145 -1.40 10.65 -17.48
CA LYS A 145 -2.56 11.13 -18.24
C LYS A 145 -3.56 10.01 -18.52
N ARG A 146 -3.10 8.82 -18.90
CA ARG A 146 -3.99 7.67 -19.16
C ARG A 146 -4.76 7.23 -17.92
N LEU A 147 -4.13 7.26 -16.74
CA LEU A 147 -4.81 6.94 -15.49
C LEU A 147 -5.89 7.99 -15.16
N TYR A 148 -5.66 9.25 -15.50
CA TYR A 148 -6.61 10.34 -15.26
C TYR A 148 -7.74 10.44 -16.28
N GLU A 149 -7.52 10.04 -17.53
CA GLU A 149 -8.52 10.14 -18.61
C GLU A 149 -9.81 9.35 -18.31
N GLU A 150 -9.79 8.40 -17.38
CA GLU A 150 -11.00 7.71 -16.92
C GLU A 150 -12.00 8.65 -16.22
N VAL A 151 -11.56 9.83 -15.76
CA VAL A 151 -12.45 10.88 -15.22
C VAL A 151 -13.57 11.24 -16.20
N LEU A 152 -13.33 11.10 -17.51
CA LEU A 152 -14.31 11.39 -18.55
C LEU A 152 -15.52 10.44 -18.50
N GLY A 153 -15.34 9.25 -17.92
CA GLY A 153 -16.42 8.28 -17.69
C GLY A 153 -16.88 8.20 -16.24
N TYR A 154 -16.35 9.06 -15.34
CA TYR A 154 -16.61 9.00 -13.90
C TYR A 154 -17.77 9.93 -13.49
N GLN A 155 -18.71 9.40 -12.71
CA GLN A 155 -19.87 10.17 -12.21
C GLN A 155 -19.65 10.67 -10.79
N LYS A 156 -20.20 11.86 -10.47
CA LYS A 156 -20.00 12.53 -9.18
C LYS A 156 -20.55 11.78 -7.98
N ASP A 157 -21.67 11.09 -8.18
CA ASP A 157 -22.35 10.42 -7.07
C ASP A 157 -21.59 9.16 -6.61
N TRP A 158 -20.67 8.63 -7.44
CA TRP A 158 -19.78 7.51 -7.10
C TRP A 158 -18.70 7.88 -6.08
N LEU A 159 -18.54 9.17 -5.74
CA LEU A 159 -17.61 9.59 -4.69
C LEU A 159 -17.95 9.06 -3.30
N TRP A 160 -19.24 8.88 -3.02
CA TRP A 160 -19.73 8.65 -1.66
C TRP A 160 -19.60 7.21 -1.22
N SER A 161 -19.57 6.29 -2.18
CA SER A 161 -19.41 4.86 -1.98
C SER A 161 -18.70 4.29 -3.21
N PHE A 162 -17.50 3.75 -3.02
CA PHE A 162 -16.84 3.02 -4.10
C PHE A 162 -17.51 1.66 -4.28
N GLU A 163 -18.11 1.46 -5.45
CA GLU A 163 -18.77 0.23 -5.82
C GLU A 163 -18.31 -0.19 -7.22
N GLU A 164 -18.40 -1.50 -7.50
CA GLU A 164 -18.28 -1.95 -8.87
C GLU A 164 -19.53 -1.50 -9.63
N HIS A 165 -19.34 -0.87 -10.78
CA HIS A 165 -20.41 -0.32 -11.59
C HIS A 165 -20.34 -0.86 -13.01
N ASP A 166 -21.49 -1.09 -13.61
CA ASP A 166 -21.61 -1.38 -15.04
C ASP A 166 -21.25 -0.11 -15.83
N GLY A 167 -20.12 -0.12 -16.54
CA GLY A 167 -19.68 1.05 -17.30
C GLY A 167 -18.18 1.15 -17.55
N PRO A 168 -17.67 2.36 -17.88
CA PRO A 168 -16.25 2.59 -18.10
C PRO A 168 -15.42 2.21 -16.87
N GLN A 169 -14.26 1.59 -17.10
CA GLN A 169 -13.30 1.34 -16.03
C GLN A 169 -12.79 2.68 -15.49
N THR A 170 -12.99 2.90 -14.19
CA THR A 170 -12.58 4.13 -13.49
C THR A 170 -11.68 3.86 -12.29
N GLY A 171 -11.33 2.59 -12.07
CA GLY A 171 -10.53 2.14 -10.95
C GLY A 171 -9.13 2.74 -10.90
N HIS A 172 -8.51 3.04 -12.05
CA HIS A 172 -7.21 3.68 -12.07
C HIS A 172 -7.31 5.13 -11.61
N PHE A 173 -8.32 5.87 -12.10
CA PHE A 173 -8.60 7.23 -11.69
C PHE A 173 -8.97 7.31 -10.20
N THR A 174 -9.93 6.51 -9.72
CA THR A 174 -10.34 6.51 -8.32
C THR A 174 -9.20 6.15 -7.37
N GLN A 175 -8.32 5.22 -7.76
CA GLN A 175 -7.13 4.90 -6.97
C GLN A 175 -6.15 6.07 -6.91
N VAL A 176 -5.99 6.83 -8.00
CA VAL A 176 -5.17 8.05 -8.02
C VAL A 176 -5.72 9.12 -7.10
N ILE A 177 -7.04 9.24 -6.95
CA ILE A 177 -7.71 10.29 -6.15
C ILE A 177 -8.17 9.83 -4.76
N TRP A 178 -7.78 8.63 -4.31
CA TRP A 178 -8.27 8.00 -3.08
C TRP A 178 -7.77 8.66 -1.78
N SER A 179 -8.69 9.02 -0.89
CA SER A 179 -8.48 9.85 0.31
C SER A 179 -7.81 9.17 1.52
N ARG A 180 -7.65 7.86 1.51
CA ARG A 180 -6.99 7.12 2.62
C ARG A 180 -5.61 6.58 2.24
N SER A 181 -5.21 6.71 0.98
CA SER A 181 -4.08 6.00 0.39
C SER A 181 -2.77 6.74 0.52
N TRP A 182 -2.35 7.11 1.72
CA TRP A 182 -1.30 8.10 2.01
C TRP A 182 0.14 7.80 1.51
N ARG A 183 0.37 6.74 0.72
CA ARG A 183 1.57 6.31 -0.02
C ARG A 183 1.13 5.80 -1.41
N ILE A 184 1.85 6.04 -2.49
CA ILE A 184 1.59 5.68 -3.90
C ILE A 184 2.91 5.35 -4.55
N VAL A 185 3.13 4.27 -5.26
CA VAL A 185 4.50 3.89 -5.62
C VAL A 185 4.53 3.09 -6.91
N CYS A 186 4.62 3.75 -8.04
CA CYS A 186 5.10 3.19 -9.30
C CYS A 186 6.18 2.05 -9.27
N GLY A 187 6.14 1.23 -10.29
CA GLY A 187 7.10 0.27 -10.80
C GLY A 187 7.05 0.47 -12.31
N TYR A 188 7.96 -0.08 -13.09
CA TYR A 188 7.88 -0.01 -14.54
C TYR A 188 8.86 -1.05 -15.07
N THR A 189 8.53 -1.82 -16.10
CA THR A 189 9.29 -2.88 -16.73
C THR A 189 8.82 -3.20 -18.13
N SER A 190 9.55 -4.11 -18.78
CA SER A 190 9.60 -4.55 -20.13
C SER A 190 10.70 -5.63 -20.40
N PHE A 191 10.43 -6.65 -21.25
CA PHE A 191 11.22 -7.84 -21.66
C PHE A 191 11.32 -8.24 -23.15
N LYS A 192 12.33 -9.00 -23.60
CA LYS A 192 12.27 -9.87 -24.82
C LYS A 192 11.91 -11.31 -24.45
N GLU A 193 10.76 -11.82 -24.89
CA GLU A 193 10.50 -13.25 -24.85
C GLU A 193 11.30 -14.00 -25.93
N CYS A 194 11.84 -15.16 -25.56
CA CYS A 194 12.45 -16.10 -26.49
C CYS A 194 11.35 -17.03 -27.02
N HIS A 195 10.84 -16.77 -28.21
CA HIS A 195 10.10 -17.80 -28.94
C HIS A 195 11.11 -18.80 -29.49
N ILE A 196 11.10 -20.03 -28.98
CA ILE A 196 11.56 -21.17 -29.76
C ILE A 196 10.54 -21.31 -30.89
N VAL A 197 10.88 -20.77 -32.06
CA VAL A 197 10.10 -20.95 -33.28
C VAL A 197 10.41 -22.37 -33.77
N LEU A 198 9.54 -23.33 -33.45
CA LEU A 198 9.33 -24.43 -34.38
C LEU A 198 8.57 -23.82 -35.57
N PRO A 199 9.10 -23.85 -36.79
CA PRO A 199 8.40 -23.26 -37.93
C PRO A 199 7.21 -24.16 -38.25
N PHE A 200 6.00 -23.60 -38.42
CA PHE A 200 5.05 -23.97 -39.49
C PHE A 200 3.78 -23.10 -39.42
N LEU A 201 3.51 -22.45 -40.57
CA LEU A 201 2.22 -22.06 -41.15
C LEU A 201 1.45 -20.81 -40.63
N PHE A 202 1.59 -19.74 -41.43
CA PHE A 202 0.67 -18.66 -41.84
C PHE A 202 -0.78 -18.64 -41.29
N TYR A 203 -1.26 -17.43 -40.93
CA TYR A 203 -2.41 -16.75 -41.62
C TYR A 203 -2.51 -15.25 -41.24
N PHE A 204 -2.83 -14.42 -42.24
CA PHE A 204 -2.97 -12.94 -42.21
C PHE A 204 -4.35 -12.48 -41.71
N CYS A 205 -4.46 -11.28 -41.11
CA CYS A 205 -5.67 -10.45 -41.22
C CYS A 205 -5.38 -8.93 -41.10
N PHE A 206 -6.10 -8.13 -41.89
CA PHE A 206 -5.89 -6.70 -42.18
C PHE A 206 -6.62 -5.73 -41.21
N LYS A 207 -6.18 -4.45 -41.26
CA LYS A 207 -6.62 -3.26 -40.52
C LYS A 207 -8.09 -2.84 -40.71
N PHE A 208 -8.63 -2.12 -39.72
CA PHE A 208 -9.37 -0.86 -39.91
C PHE A 208 -8.98 0.17 -38.84
N VAL A 209 -8.66 1.39 -39.27
CA VAL A 209 -8.45 2.60 -38.45
C VAL A 209 -9.40 3.64 -38.99
N SER A 210 -10.25 4.22 -38.15
CA SER A 210 -10.99 5.44 -38.48
C SER A 210 -10.47 6.58 -37.60
N LEU A 211 -9.94 7.59 -38.27
CA LEU A 211 -9.59 8.92 -37.75
C LEU A 211 -10.80 9.83 -37.96
N PHE A 212 -11.18 10.60 -36.94
CA PHE A 212 -11.76 11.93 -37.13
C PHE A 212 -11.20 12.90 -36.07
N VAL A 213 -10.93 14.11 -36.55
CA VAL A 213 -10.24 15.27 -35.93
C VAL A 213 -11.38 16.28 -35.58
N ILE A 214 -11.33 17.16 -34.56
CA ILE A 214 -10.80 18.54 -34.61
C ILE A 214 -11.05 19.25 -33.25
N TRP A 215 -9.96 19.84 -32.72
CA TRP A 215 -9.74 21.10 -31.95
C TRP A 215 -10.80 21.71 -30.99
N SER A 216 -10.35 22.01 -29.75
CA SER A 216 -10.00 23.40 -29.34
C SER A 216 -9.27 23.43 -27.98
N ARG A 217 -8.40 24.43 -27.83
CA ARG A 217 -7.50 24.67 -26.70
C ARG A 217 -8.25 25.38 -25.56
N SER A 218 -8.16 24.89 -24.32
CA SER A 218 -7.35 25.56 -23.28
C SER A 218 -7.49 24.95 -21.89
N TRP A 219 -6.36 24.37 -21.47
CA TRP A 219 -5.64 24.54 -20.21
C TRP A 219 -6.38 24.57 -18.86
N ARG A 220 -5.75 23.83 -17.95
CA ARG A 220 -5.95 23.72 -16.50
C ARG A 220 -7.03 22.72 -16.17
N ILE A 221 -6.62 21.68 -15.47
CA ILE A 221 -7.26 21.16 -14.27
C ILE A 221 -6.41 19.97 -13.97
N VAL A 222 -5.72 20.03 -12.85
CA VAL A 222 -5.48 18.81 -12.14
C VAL A 222 -5.03 19.18 -10.64
N ILE A 223 -5.89 19.09 -9.58
CA ILE A 223 -5.52 19.12 -8.09
C ILE A 223 -6.29 18.09 -7.21
N TRP A 224 -5.66 17.44 -6.20
CA TRP A 224 -5.90 16.04 -5.76
C TRP A 224 -6.19 15.77 -4.23
N SER A 225 -6.53 14.54 -3.74
CA SER A 225 -6.65 14.15 -2.29
C SER A 225 -6.04 12.81 -1.81
N ARG A 226 -5.27 12.90 -0.69
CA ARG A 226 -4.60 11.93 0.25
C ARG A 226 -3.95 10.62 -0.16
N SER A 227 -2.72 10.76 -0.59
CA SER A 227 -1.94 9.75 -1.27
C SER A 227 -0.58 10.30 -1.52
N TRP A 228 0.27 10.14 -0.52
CA TRP A 228 1.23 11.15 -0.18
C TRP A 228 2.63 10.53 0.08
N ARG A 229 2.96 9.37 -0.52
CA ARG A 229 4.33 8.86 -0.71
C ARG A 229 4.73 8.12 -2.00
N ILE A 230 5.54 8.69 -2.94
CA ILE A 230 5.89 8.16 -4.30
C ILE A 230 6.87 6.97 -4.28
N GLY A 231 7.03 6.16 -5.31
CA GLY A 231 8.01 5.09 -5.35
C GLY A 231 8.01 4.54 -6.74
N CYS A 232 9.12 4.22 -7.37
CA CYS A 232 9.13 3.90 -8.79
C CYS A 232 10.24 2.90 -9.04
N GLY A 233 9.84 1.73 -9.52
CA GLY A 233 10.69 0.92 -10.38
C GLY A 233 10.54 1.31 -11.84
N TYR A 234 11.51 0.98 -12.70
CA TYR A 234 11.49 1.23 -14.14
C TYR A 234 12.14 0.09 -14.96
N THR A 235 11.73 -0.17 -16.23
CA THR A 235 12.45 -0.97 -17.23
C THR A 235 11.79 -0.95 -18.68
N SER A 236 12.53 -1.09 -19.82
CA SER A 236 12.02 -1.09 -21.26
C SER A 236 12.35 -2.34 -22.19
N PHE A 237 11.62 -2.64 -23.31
CA PHE A 237 11.64 -3.91 -24.15
C PHE A 237 11.14 -3.82 -25.57
N LYS A 238 11.22 -4.92 -26.37
CA LYS A 238 10.72 -5.10 -27.75
C LYS A 238 9.94 -6.41 -27.99
N GLU A 239 8.74 -6.33 -28.59
CA GLU A 239 7.85 -7.42 -29.07
C GLU A 239 7.62 -7.27 -30.59
N GLY A 240 8.01 -8.26 -31.41
CA GLY A 240 7.71 -8.24 -32.85
C GLY A 240 8.16 -6.97 -33.60
N GLY A 241 9.29 -6.37 -33.21
CA GLY A 241 9.75 -5.09 -33.74
C GLY A 241 9.38 -3.85 -32.90
N LYS A 242 8.46 -3.97 -31.94
CA LYS A 242 7.86 -2.86 -31.18
C LYS A 242 8.40 -2.77 -29.77
N TYR A 243 8.95 -1.64 -29.38
CA TYR A 243 9.30 -1.38 -28.01
C TYR A 243 8.07 -1.23 -27.11
N LYS A 244 8.07 -1.79 -25.90
CA LYS A 244 7.01 -1.59 -24.92
C LYS A 244 7.62 -1.00 -23.63
N ARG A 245 6.73 -0.47 -22.80
CA ARG A 245 7.00 0.40 -21.67
C ARG A 245 5.89 0.14 -20.64
N PHE A 246 6.07 -0.74 -19.67
CA PHE A 246 5.04 -1.13 -18.72
C PHE A 246 5.26 -0.49 -17.36
N TYR A 247 4.34 0.29 -16.79
CA TYR A 247 4.40 0.97 -15.51
C TYR A 247 3.51 0.22 -14.52
N VAL A 248 4.04 -0.24 -13.40
CA VAL A 248 3.30 -0.64 -12.18
C VAL A 248 3.13 0.61 -11.32
N CYS A 249 2.20 0.68 -10.36
CA CYS A 249 2.17 1.65 -9.27
C CYS A 249 1.40 1.13 -8.08
N ASN A 250 1.98 1.13 -6.88
CA ASN A 250 1.56 0.50 -5.65
C ASN A 250 1.13 1.53 -4.60
N TYR A 251 -0.12 1.55 -4.19
CA TYR A 251 -0.71 2.58 -3.34
C TYR A 251 -0.88 2.04 -1.91
N GLY A 252 -0.27 2.67 -0.91
CA GLY A 252 -0.29 2.27 0.49
C GLY A 252 -0.86 3.33 1.43
N PRO A 253 -1.89 3.08 2.23
CA PRO A 253 -2.83 1.98 2.12
C PRO A 253 -3.49 1.94 0.74
N GLY A 254 -3.95 0.76 0.33
CA GLY A 254 -4.70 0.59 -0.90
C GLY A 254 -5.97 1.44 -0.91
N GLY A 255 -6.33 1.90 -2.09
CA GLY A 255 -7.60 2.58 -2.31
C GLY A 255 -8.65 1.64 -2.87
N ASN A 256 -9.74 2.21 -3.39
CA ASN A 256 -10.83 1.45 -4.01
C ASN A 256 -11.40 0.40 -3.06
N VAL A 257 -11.57 0.78 -1.79
CA VAL A 257 -12.18 -0.08 -0.79
C VAL A 257 -13.69 0.02 -0.96
N ALA A 258 -14.34 -1.12 -1.20
CA ALA A 258 -15.79 -1.20 -1.34
C ALA A 258 -16.51 -0.47 -0.21
N GLU A 259 -17.58 0.25 -0.55
CA GLU A 259 -18.44 1.01 0.37
C GLU A 259 -17.76 2.17 1.11
N GLN A 260 -16.51 2.49 0.76
CA GLN A 260 -15.83 3.67 1.29
C GLN A 260 -15.88 4.82 0.30
N PRO A 261 -16.03 6.06 0.78
CA PRO A 261 -15.96 7.22 -0.10
C PRO A 261 -14.55 7.34 -0.67
N VAL A 262 -14.46 7.66 -1.96
CA VAL A 262 -13.18 7.96 -2.61
C VAL A 262 -12.53 9.13 -1.88
N TYR A 263 -13.28 10.21 -1.62
CA TYR A 263 -12.90 11.29 -0.73
C TYR A 263 -14.11 12.03 -0.18
N LYS A 264 -13.93 12.74 0.94
CA LYS A 264 -14.97 13.58 1.52
C LYS A 264 -15.01 14.93 0.79
N ASN A 265 -16.19 15.29 0.28
CA ASN A 265 -16.42 16.63 -0.27
C ASN A 265 -16.36 17.68 0.84
N GLY A 266 -15.89 18.88 0.50
CA GLY A 266 -15.89 20.03 1.40
C GLY A 266 -14.74 20.99 1.11
N GLN A 267 -14.74 22.11 1.85
CA GLN A 267 -13.76 23.18 1.63
C GLN A 267 -12.32 22.64 1.71
N PRO A 268 -11.46 22.94 0.74
CA PRO A 268 -10.06 22.53 0.77
C PRO A 268 -9.39 22.88 2.10
N CYS A 269 -8.50 22.01 2.57
CA CYS A 269 -7.83 22.10 3.88
C CYS A 269 -8.70 21.87 5.13
N SER A 270 -10.03 21.84 5.05
CA SER A 270 -10.89 21.79 6.25
C SER A 270 -10.75 20.53 7.09
N ALA A 271 -10.19 19.45 6.54
CA ALA A 271 -9.96 18.19 7.24
C ALA A 271 -8.49 17.72 7.19
N CYS A 272 -7.51 18.64 7.08
CA CYS A 272 -6.07 18.35 7.20
C CYS A 272 -5.71 17.53 8.45
N PRO A 273 -4.76 16.55 8.35
CA PRO A 273 -4.23 15.90 9.53
C PRO A 273 -3.60 16.94 10.47
N ILE A 274 -3.65 16.70 11.77
CA ILE A 274 -3.13 17.64 12.78
C ILE A 274 -1.60 17.79 12.70
N ASN A 275 -0.89 16.80 12.15
CA ASN A 275 0.55 16.84 11.91
C ASN A 275 0.89 17.30 10.48
N SER A 276 0.09 18.20 9.91
CA SER A 276 0.26 18.73 8.56
C SER A 276 0.05 20.23 8.52
N CYS A 277 0.54 20.86 7.46
CA CYS A 277 0.17 22.21 7.04
C CYS A 277 -0.68 22.13 5.76
N CYS A 278 -1.28 23.23 5.32
CA CYS A 278 -2.02 23.29 4.06
C CYS A 278 -1.65 24.48 3.17
N GLY A 279 -1.42 24.24 1.87
CA GLY A 279 -1.17 25.28 0.89
C GLY A 279 -0.09 26.27 1.33
N SER A 280 -0.44 27.57 1.35
CA SER A 280 0.49 28.65 1.68
C SER A 280 1.02 28.60 3.12
N SER A 281 0.33 27.90 4.03
CA SER A 281 0.81 27.71 5.41
C SER A 281 2.02 26.76 5.52
N CYS A 282 2.41 26.09 4.43
CA CYS A 282 3.45 25.06 4.48
C CYS A 282 4.90 25.52 4.44
N GLY A 283 5.19 26.79 4.14
CA GLY A 283 6.56 27.28 3.93
C GLY A 283 7.32 26.57 2.79
N GLY A 284 8.42 27.15 2.30
CA GLY A 284 9.35 26.43 1.42
C GLY A 284 8.97 26.29 -0.06
N GLY A 285 8.29 27.28 -0.66
CA GLY A 285 8.30 27.52 -2.11
C GLY A 285 7.35 26.69 -2.99
N LEU A 286 7.02 25.45 -2.63
CA LEU A 286 6.01 24.64 -3.32
C LEU A 286 4.71 24.64 -2.51
N SER A 287 3.83 25.61 -2.80
CA SER A 287 2.49 25.71 -2.21
C SER A 287 1.44 25.31 -3.24
N TYR A 288 0.82 24.15 -3.03
CA TYR A 288 -0.36 23.74 -3.79
C TYR A 288 -1.62 24.14 -3.01
N PRO A 289 -2.39 25.13 -3.48
CA PRO A 289 -3.58 25.59 -2.76
C PRO A 289 -4.55 24.43 -2.54
N GLY A 290 -4.98 24.23 -1.29
CA GLY A 290 -5.94 23.18 -0.93
C GLY A 290 -5.34 21.80 -0.58
N LEU A 291 -4.02 21.61 -0.67
CA LEU A 291 -3.35 20.35 -0.34
C LEU A 291 -2.66 20.39 1.03
N CYS A 292 -2.87 19.33 1.83
CA CYS A 292 -2.22 19.15 3.13
C CYS A 292 -0.84 18.47 3.00
N LYS A 293 0.23 19.09 3.48
CA LYS A 293 1.56 18.47 3.53
C LYS A 293 1.85 18.02 4.94
N ILE A 294 2.12 16.73 5.15
CA ILE A 294 2.59 16.26 6.47
C ILE A 294 3.96 16.87 6.73
N LEU A 295 4.16 17.35 7.96
CA LEU A 295 5.37 18.06 8.36
C LEU A 295 6.58 17.12 8.49
N ASP A 296 6.36 15.96 9.12
CA ASP A 296 7.38 14.91 9.19
C ASP A 296 7.07 13.82 8.16
N PRO A 297 7.90 13.72 7.10
CA PRO A 297 7.71 12.77 6.03
C PRO A 297 7.55 11.33 6.59
N ASN A 298 8.22 10.97 7.68
CA ASN A 298 8.31 9.59 8.19
C ASN A 298 7.18 9.23 9.17
N THR A 299 6.18 10.10 9.34
CA THR A 299 5.05 9.85 10.25
C THR A 299 3.74 9.66 9.52
N ALA A 300 2.89 8.79 10.04
CA ALA A 300 1.53 8.63 9.55
C ALA A 300 0.72 9.93 9.73
N PRO A 301 -0.21 10.24 8.80
CA PRO A 301 -1.21 11.27 9.03
C PRO A 301 -2.01 11.02 10.31
N LYS A 302 -2.05 12.01 11.20
CA LYS A 302 -2.85 11.98 12.43
C LYS A 302 -4.12 12.80 12.20
N TYR A 303 -5.28 12.18 12.27
CA TYR A 303 -6.56 12.86 12.12
C TYR A 303 -7.09 13.29 13.50
N ARG A 304 -7.92 14.33 13.54
CA ARG A 304 -8.65 14.67 14.77
C ARG A 304 -9.55 13.50 15.12
N LYS A 305 -9.42 13.00 16.36
CA LYS A 305 -10.24 11.92 16.88
C LYS A 305 -11.67 12.46 17.11
N PRO A 306 -12.73 11.69 16.83
CA PRO A 306 -14.08 12.02 17.30
C PRO A 306 -14.12 12.03 18.84
N SER A 307 -15.23 12.50 19.41
CA SER A 307 -15.49 12.28 20.84
C SER A 307 -15.76 10.79 21.08
N ASN A 308 -14.86 10.13 21.80
CA ASN A 308 -14.89 8.69 22.03
C ASN A 308 -15.10 8.41 23.53
N LEU A 309 -15.83 7.35 23.86
CA LEU A 309 -15.93 6.84 25.24
C LEU A 309 -14.61 6.24 25.73
N PHE A 310 -13.84 5.69 24.79
CA PHE A 310 -12.54 5.09 25.03
C PHE A 310 -11.70 5.18 23.77
N PHE A 311 -10.41 5.48 23.91
CA PHE A 311 -9.48 5.40 22.79
C PHE A 311 -8.10 4.96 23.25
N CYS A 312 -7.67 3.79 22.80
CA CYS A 312 -6.28 3.38 22.89
C CYS A 312 -5.71 3.15 21.48
N GLY A 313 -4.83 4.04 21.04
CA GLY A 313 -3.99 3.83 19.87
C GLY A 313 -2.57 3.49 20.27
N ALA A 314 -1.77 2.90 19.38
CA ALA A 314 -0.36 2.59 19.65
C ALA A 314 0.58 3.82 19.73
N SER A 315 0.05 5.00 20.02
CA SER A 315 0.80 6.20 20.40
C SER A 315 0.99 6.23 21.92
N SER A 316 2.12 6.74 22.40
CA SER A 316 2.59 6.56 23.78
C SER A 316 1.82 7.33 24.86
N ASN A 317 0.89 8.21 24.51
CA ASN A 317 0.36 9.23 25.44
C ASN A 317 -1.17 9.16 25.64
N ASP A 318 -1.84 8.12 25.17
CA ASP A 318 -3.29 7.97 25.40
C ASP A 318 -3.51 7.34 26.79
N GLU A 319 -4.12 8.10 27.71
CA GLU A 319 -4.35 7.68 29.12
C GLU A 319 -5.18 6.38 29.21
N ASP A 320 -6.07 6.17 28.25
CA ASP A 320 -6.95 5.01 28.16
C ASP A 320 -6.18 3.71 27.82
N CYS A 321 -4.95 3.82 27.30
CA CYS A 321 -4.11 2.66 26.99
C CYS A 321 -3.47 2.00 28.21
N GLN A 322 -3.61 2.57 29.42
CA GLN A 322 -3.04 1.98 30.62
C GLN A 322 -3.68 0.60 30.88
N ALA A 323 -2.84 -0.43 30.87
CA ALA A 323 -3.28 -1.82 30.93
C ALA A 323 -2.30 -2.70 31.72
N SER A 324 -2.81 -3.80 32.26
CA SER A 324 -2.03 -4.89 32.85
C SER A 324 -1.98 -6.08 31.91
N VAL A 325 -0.85 -6.78 31.89
CA VAL A 325 -0.65 -7.96 31.03
C VAL A 325 -0.47 -9.21 31.89
N THR A 326 -1.24 -10.26 31.60
CA THR A 326 -1.06 -11.59 32.19
C THR A 326 -0.67 -12.60 31.11
N GLY A 327 0.14 -13.60 31.49
CA GLY A 327 0.74 -14.54 30.55
C GLY A 327 2.01 -13.97 29.88
N ALA A 328 2.21 -14.25 28.60
CA ALA A 328 3.39 -13.81 27.87
C ALA A 328 3.42 -12.28 27.68
N ASN A 329 4.35 -11.59 28.35
CA ASN A 329 4.49 -10.14 28.25
C ASN A 329 5.65 -9.73 27.32
N LYS A 330 5.45 -9.89 26.01
CA LYS A 330 6.47 -9.62 24.97
C LYS A 330 6.00 -8.56 23.96
N TRP A 331 5.07 -7.68 24.38
CA TRP A 331 4.52 -6.64 23.53
C TRP A 331 5.59 -5.63 23.11
N LYS A 332 5.57 -5.23 21.84
CA LYS A 332 6.49 -4.25 21.26
C LYS A 332 5.70 -3.16 20.59
N LYS A 333 6.06 -1.91 20.86
CA LYS A 333 5.57 -0.77 20.08
C LYS A 333 6.33 -0.74 18.77
N VAL A 334 5.62 -0.89 17.66
CA VAL A 334 6.19 -0.81 16.32
C VAL A 334 5.81 0.52 15.70
N LYS A 335 6.85 1.31 15.39
CA LYS A 335 6.71 2.47 14.53
C LYS A 335 6.80 1.97 13.10
N SER A 336 5.66 1.95 12.44
CA SER A 336 5.59 1.80 10.99
C SER A 336 5.13 3.12 10.45
N VAL A 337 5.56 3.40 9.23
CA VAL A 337 5.08 4.60 8.59
C VAL A 337 3.58 4.43 8.42
N GLY A 338 3.05 3.28 7.96
CA GLY A 338 1.62 2.91 7.87
C GLY A 338 0.70 3.17 9.09
N GLY A 339 1.25 3.59 10.22
CA GLY A 339 0.59 3.86 11.49
C GLY A 339 1.23 3.00 12.56
N ASN A 340 1.54 3.60 13.72
CA ASN A 340 2.08 2.86 14.85
C ASN A 340 1.11 1.74 15.27
N TYR A 341 1.65 0.63 15.77
CA TYR A 341 0.86 -0.46 16.32
C TYR A 341 1.64 -1.18 17.43
N ASP A 342 0.92 -1.83 18.35
CA ASP A 342 1.49 -2.72 19.34
C ASP A 342 1.47 -4.15 18.78
N SER A 343 2.57 -4.89 18.94
CA SER A 343 2.78 -6.20 18.34
C SER A 343 3.20 -7.22 19.40
N ILE A 344 2.64 -8.43 19.33
CA ILE A 344 3.12 -9.58 20.09
C ILE A 344 3.27 -10.79 19.20
N VAL A 345 4.34 -11.55 19.40
CA VAL A 345 4.57 -12.85 18.74
C VAL A 345 4.58 -13.94 19.80
N LEU A 346 3.70 -14.92 19.64
CA LEU A 346 3.56 -16.07 20.54
C LEU A 346 4.01 -17.37 19.86
N LYS A 347 4.62 -18.27 20.63
CA LYS A 347 4.90 -19.66 20.26
C LYS A 347 3.72 -20.57 20.65
N GLY A 348 3.66 -21.77 20.09
CA GLY A 348 2.65 -22.76 20.47
C GLY A 348 2.66 -23.07 21.97
N GLY A 349 1.49 -22.95 22.60
CA GLY A 349 1.28 -23.10 24.04
C GLY A 349 1.33 -21.80 24.85
N GLU A 350 1.68 -20.66 24.23
CA GLU A 350 1.66 -19.36 24.89
C GLU A 350 0.32 -18.63 24.74
N SER A 351 -0.01 -17.80 25.72
CA SER A 351 -1.12 -16.85 25.69
C SER A 351 -0.72 -15.53 26.35
N SER A 352 -1.30 -14.43 25.89
CA SER A 352 -1.19 -13.10 26.50
C SER A 352 -2.57 -12.49 26.63
N THR A 353 -2.89 -11.97 27.81
CA THR A 353 -4.12 -11.21 28.05
C THR A 353 -3.78 -9.78 28.46
N VAL A 354 -4.30 -8.80 27.73
CA VAL A 354 -4.16 -7.37 28.02
C VAL A 354 -5.47 -6.89 28.63
N THR A 355 -5.43 -6.41 29.87
CA THR A 355 -6.61 -5.91 30.60
C THR A 355 -6.48 -4.41 30.82
N PHE A 356 -7.41 -3.64 30.25
CA PHE A 356 -7.37 -2.18 30.36
C PHE A 356 -7.87 -1.71 31.73
N ASN A 357 -7.18 -0.71 32.28
CA ASN A 357 -7.46 -0.21 33.63
C ASN A 357 -8.75 0.62 33.65
N LYS A 358 -8.93 1.48 32.63
CA LYS A 358 -10.09 2.34 32.44
C LYS A 358 -11.30 1.52 31.98
N ALA A 359 -12.44 1.76 32.62
CA ALA A 359 -13.72 1.21 32.19
C ALA A 359 -14.38 2.15 31.17
N ILE A 360 -15.07 1.57 30.20
CA ILE A 360 -15.94 2.27 29.27
C ILE A 360 -17.24 2.57 30.02
N ILE A 361 -17.70 3.82 29.98
CA ILE A 361 -18.95 4.27 30.62
C ILE A 361 -19.86 4.84 29.53
N PRO A 362 -20.72 4.01 28.92
CA PRO A 362 -21.68 4.47 27.92
C PRO A 362 -22.69 5.45 28.50
N THR A 363 -23.11 6.44 27.72
CA THR A 363 -24.24 7.32 28.04
C THR A 363 -25.55 6.81 27.43
N LYS A 364 -25.46 5.92 26.43
CA LYS A 364 -26.59 5.25 25.79
C LYS A 364 -26.72 3.79 26.24
N ASN A 365 -27.86 3.18 25.89
CA ASN A 365 -28.21 1.80 26.21
C ASN A 365 -27.39 0.76 25.40
N SER A 366 -26.50 1.22 24.53
CA SER A 366 -25.57 0.41 23.75
C SER A 366 -24.33 1.23 23.40
N PHE A 367 -23.25 0.53 23.06
CA PHE A 367 -22.04 1.16 22.52
C PHE A 367 -21.38 0.28 21.47
N CYS A 368 -20.60 0.89 20.61
CA CYS A 368 -19.81 0.21 19.59
C CYS A 368 -18.36 0.14 20.03
N LEU A 369 -17.80 -1.08 20.04
CA LEU A 369 -16.36 -1.30 20.18
C LEU A 369 -15.75 -1.54 18.80
N LEU A 370 -14.80 -0.70 18.41
CA LEU A 370 -14.01 -0.84 17.20
C LEU A 370 -12.61 -1.31 17.57
N ILE A 371 -12.13 -2.36 16.92
CA ILE A 371 -10.77 -2.86 17.09
C ILE A 371 -10.13 -2.93 15.70
N LYS A 372 -9.02 -2.22 15.54
CA LYS A 372 -8.19 -2.26 14.34
C LYS A 372 -6.98 -3.15 14.60
N PHE A 373 -7.01 -4.35 14.05
CA PHE A 373 -5.99 -5.36 14.32
C PHE A 373 -5.60 -6.11 13.06
N GLN A 374 -4.49 -6.82 13.17
CA GLN A 374 -4.22 -7.93 12.28
C GLN A 374 -3.62 -9.13 13.01
N LYS A 375 -4.00 -10.34 12.58
CA LYS A 375 -3.50 -11.58 13.18
C LYS A 375 -3.22 -12.66 12.15
N GLY A 376 -2.22 -13.47 12.44
CA GLY A 376 -1.92 -14.64 11.63
C GLY A 376 -0.60 -15.31 11.99
N PRO A 377 -0.19 -16.33 11.22
CA PRO A 377 1.10 -16.98 11.38
C PRO A 377 2.23 -16.03 10.98
N VAL A 378 3.40 -16.18 11.59
CA VAL A 378 4.62 -15.44 11.20
C VAL A 378 5.18 -15.95 9.85
N ASP A 379 4.85 -17.19 9.49
CA ASP A 379 5.17 -17.83 8.23
C ASP A 379 3.86 -18.21 7.54
N ALA A 380 3.52 -17.50 6.46
CA ALA A 380 2.25 -17.68 5.75
C ALA A 380 2.10 -19.04 5.07
N SER A 381 3.15 -19.86 4.97
CA SER A 381 3.04 -21.25 4.51
C SER A 381 2.25 -22.13 5.49
N ARG A 382 2.07 -21.67 6.74
CA ARG A 382 1.30 -22.36 7.78
C ARG A 382 -0.10 -21.76 7.89
N GLY A 383 -1.09 -22.56 8.30
CA GLY A 383 -2.43 -22.06 8.62
C GLY A 383 -2.46 -21.27 9.93
N ASP A 384 -3.39 -20.32 10.04
CA ASP A 384 -3.64 -19.59 11.29
C ASP A 384 -4.37 -20.49 12.30
N GLN A 385 -3.69 -20.80 13.41
CA GLN A 385 -4.21 -21.61 14.52
C GLN A 385 -4.43 -20.77 15.79
N SER A 386 -4.23 -19.45 15.70
CA SER A 386 -4.33 -18.56 16.84
C SER A 386 -5.77 -18.18 17.17
N SER A 387 -6.04 -17.98 18.47
CA SER A 387 -7.30 -17.44 18.97
C SER A 387 -7.09 -16.01 19.45
N PHE A 388 -8.01 -15.12 19.07
CA PHE A 388 -8.08 -13.76 19.57
C PHE A 388 -9.48 -13.52 20.15
N THR A 389 -9.57 -13.13 21.41
CA THR A 389 -10.84 -13.07 22.15
C THR A 389 -10.98 -11.73 22.85
N ALA A 390 -12.14 -11.09 22.72
CA ALA A 390 -12.56 -9.93 23.50
C ALA A 390 -13.35 -10.40 24.74
N ASN A 391 -12.93 -9.95 25.91
CA ASN A 391 -13.55 -10.26 27.19
C ASN A 391 -14.13 -8.98 27.79
N PHE A 392 -15.31 -9.10 28.39
CA PHE A 392 -16.05 -7.97 28.94
C PHE A 392 -16.44 -8.25 30.40
N LYS A 393 -15.97 -7.39 31.31
CA LYS A 393 -16.37 -7.40 32.71
C LYS A 393 -17.28 -6.21 32.96
N MET A 394 -18.57 -6.47 33.17
CA MET A 394 -19.56 -5.44 33.48
C MET A 394 -19.68 -5.29 34.99
N ASP A 395 -20.16 -4.14 35.46
CA ASP A 395 -20.58 -4.03 36.86
C ASP A 395 -21.74 -5.02 37.11
N TYR A 396 -21.62 -5.84 38.16
CA TYR A 396 -22.61 -6.84 38.61
C TYR A 396 -22.93 -7.99 37.62
N SER A 397 -22.21 -8.13 36.50
CA SER A 397 -22.44 -9.19 35.51
C SER A 397 -21.20 -9.48 34.64
N PHE A 398 -21.25 -10.54 33.84
CA PHE A 398 -20.22 -10.88 32.85
C PHE A 398 -20.88 -11.15 31.50
N ALA A 399 -20.25 -10.71 30.41
CA ALA A 399 -20.66 -11.11 29.08
C ALA A 399 -19.80 -12.30 28.62
N SER A 400 -20.38 -13.18 27.81
CA SER A 400 -19.62 -14.27 27.22
C SER A 400 -18.46 -13.71 26.38
N PRO A 401 -17.24 -14.27 26.47
CA PRO A 401 -16.14 -13.84 25.64
C PRO A 401 -16.46 -13.98 24.15
N MET A 402 -16.12 -12.96 23.37
CA MET A 402 -16.35 -12.95 21.93
C MET A 402 -15.07 -13.32 21.19
N GLN A 403 -15.09 -14.43 20.45
CA GLN A 403 -13.97 -14.79 19.60
C GLN A 403 -13.95 -13.99 18.29
N ILE A 404 -12.79 -13.43 17.99
CA ILE A 404 -12.48 -12.71 16.77
C ILE A 404 -11.75 -13.69 15.84
N ARG A 405 -12.52 -14.35 14.97
CA ARG A 405 -12.05 -15.49 14.16
C ARG A 405 -11.20 -15.09 12.94
N SER A 406 -11.36 -13.87 12.45
CA SER A 406 -10.78 -13.44 11.16
C SER A 406 -9.25 -13.46 11.18
N ARG A 407 -8.64 -14.33 10.36
CA ARG A 407 -7.27 -14.13 9.89
C ARG A 407 -7.27 -12.89 9.01
N THR A 408 -6.28 -12.01 9.19
CA THR A 408 -6.18 -10.80 8.37
C THR A 408 -4.74 -10.55 7.96
N LEU A 409 -4.55 -10.19 6.69
CA LEU A 409 -3.24 -9.98 6.08
C LEU A 409 -2.84 -8.50 6.07
N SER A 410 -3.78 -7.64 6.43
CA SER A 410 -3.62 -6.21 6.66
C SER A 410 -4.46 -5.82 7.87
N PHE A 411 -4.22 -4.64 8.44
CA PHE A 411 -5.10 -4.08 9.46
C PHE A 411 -6.55 -4.01 8.97
N THR A 412 -7.43 -4.70 9.69
CA THR A 412 -8.87 -4.71 9.47
C THR A 412 -9.58 -4.20 10.71
N ASP A 413 -10.69 -3.53 10.49
CA ASP A 413 -11.53 -3.02 11.57
C ASP A 413 -12.62 -4.08 11.85
N ILE A 414 -12.72 -4.52 13.09
CA ILE A 414 -13.91 -5.24 13.57
C ILE A 414 -14.74 -4.31 14.42
N LYS A 415 -16.04 -4.25 14.11
CA LYS A 415 -17.03 -3.49 14.87
C LYS A 415 -17.88 -4.48 15.67
N ILE A 416 -17.92 -4.30 16.99
CA ILE A 416 -18.71 -5.12 17.90
C ILE A 416 -19.78 -4.23 18.52
N HIS A 417 -21.04 -4.48 18.16
CA HIS A 417 -22.18 -3.79 18.74
C HIS A 417 -22.55 -4.46 20.07
N LEU A 418 -22.25 -3.78 21.18
CA LEU A 418 -22.54 -4.24 22.54
C LEU A 418 -23.87 -3.61 22.97
N ARG A 419 -24.90 -4.47 23.12
CA ARG A 419 -26.30 -4.05 23.32
C ARG A 419 -26.64 -3.73 24.78
N TRP A 420 -25.70 -3.13 25.50
CA TRP A 420 -25.88 -2.73 26.90
C TRP A 420 -25.21 -1.38 27.18
N GLY A 421 -25.77 -0.62 28.12
CA GLY A 421 -25.25 0.68 28.58
C GLY A 421 -24.53 0.63 29.93
N VAL A 422 -24.03 -0.55 30.32
CA VAL A 422 -23.40 -0.78 31.63
C VAL A 422 -21.91 -0.47 31.57
N LYS A 423 -21.36 0.11 32.65
CA LYS A 423 -19.93 0.30 32.83
C LYS A 423 -19.18 -1.02 32.62
N THR A 424 -18.26 -1.02 31.66
CA THR A 424 -17.62 -2.24 31.16
C THR A 424 -16.10 -2.09 31.11
N LYS A 425 -15.36 -2.98 31.79
CA LYS A 425 -13.92 -3.16 31.56
C LYS A 425 -13.69 -4.17 30.45
N ILE A 426 -12.73 -3.87 29.57
CA ILE A 426 -12.38 -4.73 28.44
C ILE A 426 -11.01 -5.37 28.64
N ALA A 427 -10.88 -6.62 28.19
CA ALA A 427 -9.60 -7.30 28.10
C ALA A 427 -9.53 -8.13 26.81
N PHE A 428 -8.35 -8.22 26.20
CA PHE A 428 -8.14 -9.05 25.02
C PHE A 428 -7.16 -10.17 25.30
N THR A 429 -7.52 -11.39 24.88
CA THR A 429 -6.67 -12.56 25.01
C THR A 429 -6.24 -13.03 23.62
N PHE A 430 -4.94 -13.13 23.41
CA PHE A 430 -4.34 -13.78 22.25
C PHE A 430 -3.66 -15.08 22.69
N SER A 431 -3.98 -16.19 22.05
CA SER A 431 -3.40 -17.50 22.39
C SER A 431 -3.06 -18.32 21.16
N VAL A 432 -2.04 -19.18 21.32
CA VAL A 432 -1.60 -20.10 20.28
C VAL A 432 -1.57 -21.50 20.88
N PRO A 433 -2.28 -22.48 20.31
CA PRO A 433 -2.35 -23.84 20.87
C PRO A 433 -0.99 -24.54 20.83
N ARG A 434 -0.79 -25.49 21.76
CA ARG A 434 0.43 -26.30 21.80
C ARG A 434 0.59 -27.08 20.49
N GLY A 435 1.80 -27.12 19.94
CA GLY A 435 2.10 -27.77 18.66
C GLY A 435 1.96 -26.86 17.43
N ALA A 436 1.30 -25.70 17.54
CA ALA A 436 1.23 -24.75 16.46
C ALA A 436 2.54 -23.95 16.26
N GLY A 437 2.72 -23.44 15.04
CA GLY A 437 3.81 -22.51 14.71
C GLY A 437 3.67 -21.16 15.43
N ARG A 438 4.64 -20.25 15.20
CA ARG A 438 4.58 -18.89 15.76
C ARG A 438 3.49 -18.08 15.09
N HIS A 439 2.72 -17.35 15.89
CA HIS A 439 1.69 -16.42 15.42
C HIS A 439 1.92 -15.04 15.99
N VAL A 440 1.40 -14.05 15.29
CA VAL A 440 1.55 -12.63 15.61
C VAL A 440 0.18 -11.98 15.65
N LEU A 441 0.00 -11.10 16.62
CA LEU A 441 -1.12 -10.18 16.72
C LEU A 441 -0.55 -8.76 16.76
N ASP A 442 -1.03 -7.92 15.86
CA ASP A 442 -0.76 -6.49 15.86
C ASP A 442 -2.07 -5.73 16.11
N ILE A 443 -2.07 -4.79 17.04
CA ILE A 443 -3.21 -3.93 17.37
C ILE A 443 -2.79 -2.48 17.12
N ARG A 444 -3.52 -1.81 16.25
CA ARG A 444 -3.29 -0.40 15.91
C ARG A 444 -4.13 0.53 16.76
N GLU A 445 -5.39 0.16 16.96
CA GLU A 445 -6.37 0.99 17.64
C GLU A 445 -7.45 0.13 18.29
N ILE A 446 -7.89 0.56 19.47
CA ILE A 446 -9.11 0.13 20.14
C ILE A 446 -9.88 1.40 20.50
N SER A 447 -11.11 1.54 20.00
CA SER A 447 -11.94 2.70 20.25
C SER A 447 -13.37 2.30 20.60
N ALA A 448 -14.03 3.09 21.44
CA ALA A 448 -15.42 2.87 21.80
C ALA A 448 -16.25 4.14 21.65
N TYR A 449 -17.48 3.98 21.17
CA TYR A 449 -18.40 5.07 20.83
C TYR A 449 -19.80 4.78 21.36
N ASP A 450 -20.53 5.82 21.77
CA ASP A 450 -21.92 5.68 22.19
C ASP A 450 -22.86 5.26 21.05
N GLY A 451 -23.73 4.29 21.32
CA GLY A 451 -24.76 3.82 20.39
C GLY A 451 -24.32 2.69 19.44
N PRO A 452 -25.13 2.41 18.39
CA PRO A 452 -24.88 1.30 17.47
C PRO A 452 -23.72 1.58 16.51
N CYS A 453 -23.04 0.53 16.06
CA CYS A 453 -21.88 0.63 15.17
C CYS A 453 -22.18 1.23 13.78
N ASP A 454 -23.44 1.17 13.33
CA ASP A 454 -23.87 1.66 12.02
C ASP A 454 -23.96 3.19 11.98
N SER A 455 -24.04 3.82 13.16
CA SER A 455 -24.03 5.29 13.29
C SER A 455 -22.64 5.91 13.15
N LEU A 456 -21.59 5.10 13.03
CA LEU A 456 -20.21 5.55 12.89
C LEU A 456 -19.88 5.87 11.43
N SER A 457 -20.08 7.12 11.03
CA SER A 457 -19.53 7.67 9.79
C SER A 457 -18.06 8.06 10.00
N ILE A 458 -17.15 7.08 9.89
CA ILE A 458 -15.70 7.30 10.04
C ILE A 458 -15.12 8.02 8.82
#